data_AF-A0A7J6M064-F1
#
_entry.id   AF-A0A7J6M064-F1
#
_cell.length_a   1.000
_cell.length_b   1.000
_cell.length_c   1.000
_cell.angle_alpha   90.00
_cell.angle_beta   90.00
_cell.angle_gamma   90.00
#
_symmetry.space_group_name_H-M   'P 1'
#
loop_
_entity.id
_entity.type
_entity.pdbx_description
1 polymer ?
#
loop_
_entity_poly.entity_id
_entity_poly.type
_entity_poly.pdbx_seq_one_letter_code
_entity_poly.pdbx_strand_id
1 'polypeptide(L)'
;MLRQSGIISRKEYEKLELKAKRFSELVHTCNAMRESVGDEKTAKPELREQFALNCKMALRVLMSDLILPVTLMGRNFLHLDSKHLLPEEDPSWMKVGAFANSRPTQRFFGVDTAWRVINSDVHREFEVDTPRNYGQFLPHLLNGGLRILVFAGDRDYLCNWMGSLAWTKRLDWMGSDTFRKSKLIEYRVVAEWGNRWEVERKHVIEYWRPTNFHEAIWCWALCCNGRSPTGSDDGRRVPQQ
;
A
#
# COMPACT_ATOMS: atom_id res chain seq x y z
N MET A 1 -8.66 -12.50 8.96
CA MET A 1 -9.38 -11.22 9.10
C MET A 1 -9.99 -10.74 7.79
N LEU A 2 -9.45 -11.06 6.59
CA LEU A 2 -10.29 -11.21 5.38
C LEU A 2 -11.40 -12.27 5.61
N ARG A 3 -11.10 -13.30 6.41
CA ARG A 3 -12.09 -14.21 7.06
C ARG A 3 -13.20 -13.52 7.87
N GLN A 4 -13.00 -12.29 8.37
CA GLN A 4 -13.95 -11.62 9.27
C GLN A 4 -14.91 -10.67 8.54
N SER A 5 -14.56 -10.20 7.35
CA SER A 5 -15.48 -9.36 6.56
C SER A 5 -16.64 -10.15 5.95
N GLY A 6 -16.53 -11.49 5.88
CA GLY A 6 -17.52 -12.37 5.25
C GLY A 6 -17.57 -12.27 3.72
N ILE A 7 -16.76 -11.40 3.10
CA ILE A 7 -16.82 -11.11 1.66
C ILE A 7 -16.30 -12.29 0.82
N ILE A 8 -15.21 -12.91 1.27
CA ILE A 8 -14.61 -14.13 0.71
C ILE A 8 -14.86 -15.26 1.71
N SER A 9 -15.41 -16.38 1.25
CA SER A 9 -15.70 -17.50 2.16
C SER A 9 -14.41 -18.08 2.74
N ARG A 10 -14.51 -18.69 3.91
CA ARG A 10 -13.36 -19.35 4.56
C ARG A 10 -12.66 -20.36 3.65
N LYS A 11 -13.44 -21.15 2.91
CA LYS A 11 -12.94 -22.19 2.01
C LYS A 11 -12.18 -21.59 0.83
N GLU A 12 -12.66 -20.48 0.27
CA GLU A 12 -11.98 -19.76 -0.82
C GLU A 12 -10.71 -19.09 -0.33
N TYR A 13 -10.77 -18.46 0.85
CA TYR A 13 -9.60 -17.84 1.47
C TYR A 13 -8.47 -18.85 1.72
N GLU A 14 -8.78 -20.03 2.27
CA GLU A 14 -7.78 -21.09 2.52
C GLU A 14 -7.09 -21.56 1.23
N LYS A 15 -7.82 -21.60 0.10
CA LYS A 15 -7.24 -21.90 -1.22
C LYS A 15 -6.31 -20.79 -1.70
N LEU A 16 -6.69 -19.53 -1.52
CA LEU A 16 -5.86 -18.37 -1.87
C LEU A 16 -4.59 -18.32 -1.01
N GLU A 17 -4.70 -18.63 0.28
CA GLU A 17 -3.57 -18.65 1.21
C GLU A 17 -2.53 -19.70 0.81
N LEU A 18 -2.95 -20.88 0.35
CA LEU A 18 -2.01 -21.89 -0.17
C LEU A 18 -1.25 -21.37 -1.40
N LYS A 19 -1.95 -20.69 -2.32
CA LYS A 19 -1.34 -20.09 -3.52
C LYS A 19 -0.42 -18.92 -3.17
N ALA A 20 -0.73 -18.16 -2.12
CA ALA A 20 0.10 -17.05 -1.65
C ALA A 20 1.48 -17.51 -1.15
N LYS A 21 1.59 -18.74 -0.63
CA LYS A 21 2.88 -19.34 -0.25
C LYS A 21 3.79 -19.49 -1.47
N ARG A 22 3.28 -20.08 -2.55
CA ARG A 22 4.01 -20.22 -3.82
C ARG A 22 4.46 -18.87 -4.38
N PHE A 23 3.58 -17.86 -4.34
CA PHE A 23 3.95 -16.50 -4.73
C PHE A 23 5.10 -15.96 -3.86
N SER A 24 5.02 -16.12 -2.54
CA SER A 24 6.05 -15.66 -1.61
C SER A 24 7.41 -16.34 -1.87
N GLU A 25 7.42 -17.65 -2.16
CA GLU A 25 8.64 -18.40 -2.50
C GLU A 25 9.30 -17.88 -3.78
N LEU A 26 8.52 -17.56 -4.81
CA LEU A 26 9.03 -16.96 -6.05
C LEU A 26 9.59 -15.55 -5.82
N VAL A 27 8.91 -14.74 -5.00
CA VAL A 27 9.41 -13.42 -4.59
C VAL A 27 10.75 -13.56 -3.85
N HIS A 28 10.86 -14.49 -2.89
CA HIS A 28 12.13 -14.73 -2.19
C HIS A 28 13.23 -15.20 -3.13
N THR A 29 12.92 -16.09 -4.07
CA THR A 29 13.87 -16.56 -5.09
C THR A 29 14.37 -15.41 -5.97
N CYS A 30 13.47 -14.55 -6.46
CA CYS A 30 13.83 -13.36 -7.23
C CYS A 30 14.76 -12.43 -6.43
N ASN A 31 14.44 -12.17 -5.16
CA ASN A 31 15.27 -11.30 -4.32
C ASN A 31 16.66 -11.90 -4.05
N ALA A 32 16.75 -13.19 -3.75
CA ALA A 32 18.03 -13.88 -3.54
C ALA A 32 18.89 -13.89 -4.81
N MET A 33 18.27 -14.06 -5.99
CA MET A 33 18.99 -13.99 -7.26
C MET A 33 19.51 -12.59 -7.55
N ARG A 34 18.78 -11.53 -7.16
CA ARG A 34 19.22 -10.15 -7.36
C ARG A 34 20.58 -9.90 -6.68
N GLU A 35 20.78 -10.43 -5.48
CA GLU A 35 22.06 -10.35 -4.77
C GLU A 35 23.19 -11.05 -5.56
N SER A 36 22.88 -12.19 -6.18
CA SER A 36 23.83 -12.93 -7.03
C SER A 36 24.15 -12.20 -8.34
N VAL A 37 23.18 -11.47 -8.90
CA VAL A 37 23.33 -10.73 -10.16
C VAL A 37 24.17 -9.47 -9.98
N GLY A 38 24.04 -8.78 -8.84
CA GLY A 38 24.74 -7.52 -8.59
C GLY A 38 24.28 -6.41 -9.54
N ASP A 39 25.21 -5.71 -10.19
CA ASP A 39 24.88 -4.71 -11.21
C ASP A 39 24.44 -5.40 -12.51
N GLU A 40 23.13 -5.33 -12.78
CA GLU A 40 22.50 -5.86 -13.98
C GLU A 40 23.17 -5.39 -15.28
N LYS A 41 23.83 -4.23 -15.31
CA LYS A 41 24.54 -3.75 -16.51
C LYS A 41 25.81 -4.55 -16.82
N THR A 42 26.43 -5.10 -15.78
CA THR A 42 27.72 -5.83 -15.87
C THR A 42 27.55 -7.34 -15.81
N ALA A 43 26.39 -7.82 -15.37
CA ALA A 43 26.09 -9.24 -15.26
C ALA A 43 26.07 -9.95 -16.62
N LYS A 44 26.46 -11.23 -16.63
CA LYS A 44 26.43 -12.09 -17.82
C LYS A 44 25.01 -12.16 -18.40
N PRO A 45 24.84 -12.16 -19.74
CA PRO A 45 23.52 -12.17 -20.37
C PRO A 45 22.60 -13.30 -19.89
N GLU A 46 23.13 -14.51 -19.73
CA GLU A 46 22.36 -15.69 -19.32
C GLU A 46 21.85 -15.55 -17.88
N LEU A 47 22.69 -14.99 -16.99
CA LEU A 47 22.32 -14.74 -15.60
C LEU A 47 21.25 -13.65 -15.50
N ARG A 48 21.36 -12.59 -16.33
CA ARG A 48 20.36 -11.52 -16.40
C ARG A 48 19.01 -12.03 -16.91
N GLU A 49 19.02 -12.87 -17.95
CA GLU A 49 17.80 -13.45 -18.50
C GLU A 49 17.11 -14.37 -17.50
N GLN A 50 17.88 -15.26 -16.86
CA GLN A 50 17.36 -16.14 -15.81
C GLN A 50 16.77 -15.37 -14.63
N PHE A 51 17.44 -14.30 -14.22
CA PHE A 51 16.97 -13.38 -13.18
C PHE A 51 15.64 -12.72 -13.57
N ALA A 52 15.58 -12.10 -14.76
CA ALA A 52 14.38 -11.45 -15.26
C ALA A 52 13.20 -12.42 -15.36
N LEU A 53 13.43 -13.64 -15.86
CA LEU A 53 12.42 -14.68 -15.97
C LEU A 53 11.86 -15.08 -14.60
N ASN A 54 12.73 -15.29 -13.61
CA ASN A 54 12.32 -15.71 -12.27
C ASN A 54 11.52 -14.61 -11.55
N CYS A 55 11.92 -13.35 -11.69
CA CYS A 55 11.16 -12.23 -11.14
C CYS A 55 9.81 -12.04 -11.84
N LYS A 56 9.76 -12.15 -13.17
CA LYS A 56 8.49 -12.11 -13.93
C LYS A 56 7.57 -13.28 -13.60
N MET A 57 8.10 -14.44 -13.22
CA MET A 57 7.30 -15.58 -12.80
C MET A 57 6.49 -15.27 -11.53
N ALA A 58 7.06 -14.54 -10.57
CA ALA A 58 6.33 -14.09 -9.39
C ALA A 58 5.11 -13.24 -9.77
N LEU A 59 5.29 -12.28 -10.70
CA LEU A 59 4.20 -11.44 -11.19
C LEU A 59 3.13 -12.26 -11.93
N ARG A 60 3.53 -13.24 -12.75
CA ARG A 60 2.56 -14.13 -13.41
C ARG A 60 1.72 -14.93 -12.42
N VAL A 61 2.34 -15.46 -11.37
CA VAL A 61 1.64 -16.18 -10.29
C VAL A 61 0.75 -15.24 -9.50
N LEU A 62 1.17 -14.00 -9.21
CA LEU A 62 0.30 -12.99 -8.61
C LEU A 62 -0.98 -12.79 -9.44
N MET A 63 -0.83 -12.60 -10.76
CA MET A 63 -1.95 -12.41 -11.67
C MET A 63 -2.86 -13.65 -11.76
N SER A 64 -2.29 -14.84 -12.01
CA SER A 64 -3.07 -16.06 -12.28
C SER A 64 -3.64 -16.72 -11.03
N ASP A 65 -2.89 -16.72 -9.92
CA ASP A 65 -3.17 -17.55 -8.76
C ASP A 65 -3.80 -16.75 -7.62
N LEU A 66 -3.59 -15.43 -7.59
CA LEU A 66 -4.10 -14.56 -6.52
C LEU A 66 -5.11 -13.52 -7.00
N ILE A 67 -4.90 -12.86 -8.13
CA ILE A 67 -5.81 -11.82 -8.64
C ILE A 67 -6.99 -12.45 -9.39
N LEU A 68 -6.72 -13.25 -10.42
CA LEU A 68 -7.76 -13.83 -11.27
C LEU A 68 -8.82 -14.60 -10.48
N PRO A 69 -8.50 -15.45 -9.47
CA PRO A 69 -9.54 -16.14 -8.72
C PRO A 69 -10.44 -15.20 -7.92
N VAL A 70 -9.92 -14.07 -7.44
CA VAL A 70 -10.74 -13.04 -6.77
C VAL A 70 -11.68 -12.37 -7.75
N THR A 71 -11.19 -12.02 -8.94
CA THR A 71 -12.04 -11.50 -10.02
C THR A 71 -13.12 -12.51 -10.44
N LEU A 72 -12.78 -13.80 -10.57
CA LEU A 72 -13.73 -14.87 -10.91
C LEU A 72 -14.79 -15.12 -9.82
N MET A 73 -14.52 -14.74 -8.57
CA MET A 73 -15.53 -14.71 -7.50
C MET A 73 -16.47 -13.50 -7.58
N GLY A 74 -16.35 -12.66 -8.63
CA GLY A 74 -17.13 -11.44 -8.77
C GLY A 74 -16.69 -10.34 -7.80
N ARG A 75 -15.42 -10.34 -7.40
CA ARG A 75 -14.86 -9.36 -6.46
C ARG A 75 -13.78 -8.52 -7.14
N ASN A 76 -13.73 -7.24 -6.79
CA ASN A 76 -12.63 -6.36 -7.19
C ASN A 76 -11.47 -6.49 -6.20
N PHE A 77 -10.29 -6.82 -6.71
CA PHE A 77 -9.11 -7.09 -5.89
C PHE A 77 -8.47 -5.83 -5.26
N LEU A 78 -8.82 -4.62 -5.71
CA LEU A 78 -8.41 -3.35 -5.10
C LEU A 78 -9.44 -2.84 -4.08
N HIS A 79 -10.70 -3.27 -4.21
CA HIS A 79 -11.77 -2.91 -3.29
C HIS A 79 -12.86 -3.99 -3.29
N LEU A 80 -12.79 -4.92 -2.34
CA LEU A 80 -13.60 -6.14 -2.33
C LEU A 80 -15.12 -5.93 -2.35
N ASP A 81 -15.60 -4.77 -1.91
CA ASP A 81 -17.02 -4.39 -1.89
C ASP A 81 -17.47 -3.60 -3.13
N SER A 82 -16.55 -3.30 -4.06
CA SER A 82 -16.87 -2.56 -5.28
C SER A 82 -17.84 -3.33 -6.17
N LYS A 83 -18.74 -2.58 -6.81
CA LYS A 83 -19.66 -3.10 -7.84
C LYS A 83 -18.98 -3.27 -9.21
N HIS A 84 -17.83 -2.64 -9.40
CA HIS A 84 -17.02 -2.71 -10.62
C HIS A 84 -15.97 -3.78 -10.45
N LEU A 85 -15.94 -4.81 -11.29
CA LEU A 85 -15.06 -5.98 -11.14
C LEU A 85 -13.61 -5.62 -11.43
N LEU A 86 -13.42 -4.74 -12.41
CA LEU A 86 -12.13 -4.20 -12.80
C LEU A 86 -12.05 -2.71 -12.44
N PRO A 87 -10.87 -2.19 -12.05
CA PRO A 87 -10.70 -0.77 -11.74
C PRO A 87 -11.11 0.14 -12.92
N GLU A 88 -10.87 -0.30 -14.15
CA GLU A 88 -11.17 0.44 -15.38
C GLU A 88 -12.67 0.59 -15.64
N GLU A 89 -13.50 -0.25 -15.01
CA GLU A 89 -14.97 -0.16 -15.11
C GLU A 89 -15.55 0.94 -14.22
N ASP A 90 -14.79 1.49 -13.27
CA ASP A 90 -15.25 2.58 -12.43
C ASP A 90 -15.36 3.89 -13.25
N PRO A 91 -16.57 4.46 -13.43
CA PRO A 91 -16.80 5.63 -14.26
C PRO A 91 -16.04 6.89 -13.80
N SER A 92 -15.56 6.92 -12.56
CA SER A 92 -14.76 8.04 -12.05
C SER A 92 -13.48 8.24 -12.87
N TRP A 93 -12.79 7.17 -13.26
CA TRP A 93 -11.57 7.25 -14.08
C TRP A 93 -11.86 7.78 -15.47
N MET A 94 -13.00 7.39 -16.07
CA MET A 94 -13.43 7.91 -17.37
C MET A 94 -13.68 9.41 -17.33
N LYS A 95 -14.26 9.93 -16.23
CA LYS A 95 -14.48 11.37 -16.04
C LYS A 95 -13.17 12.15 -15.93
N VAL A 96 -12.20 11.63 -15.17
CA VAL A 96 -10.87 12.24 -15.06
C VAL A 96 -10.19 12.27 -16.42
N GLY A 97 -10.23 11.15 -17.16
CA GLY A 97 -9.65 11.07 -18.50
C GLY A 97 -10.29 12.02 -19.50
N ALA A 98 -11.62 12.14 -19.50
CA ALA A 98 -12.33 13.08 -20.36
C ALA A 98 -11.99 14.54 -20.02
N PHE A 99 -11.92 14.88 -18.74
CA PHE A 99 -11.52 16.21 -18.29
C PHE A 99 -10.08 16.55 -18.70
N ALA A 100 -9.13 15.65 -18.41
CA ALA A 100 -7.71 15.85 -18.67
C ALA A 100 -7.38 15.93 -20.17
N ASN A 101 -8.12 15.19 -21.01
CA ASN A 101 -7.94 15.19 -22.47
C ASN A 101 -8.78 16.24 -23.21
N SER A 102 -9.53 17.09 -22.51
CA SER A 102 -10.29 18.16 -23.17
C SER A 102 -9.33 19.23 -23.71
N ARG A 103 -9.64 19.80 -24.89
CA ARG A 103 -8.84 20.89 -25.49
C ARG A 103 -8.68 22.09 -24.55
N PRO A 104 -9.73 22.57 -23.85
CA PRO A 104 -9.56 23.67 -22.89
C PRO A 104 -8.57 23.32 -21.77
N THR A 105 -8.66 22.12 -21.19
CA THR A 105 -7.76 21.68 -20.11
C THR A 105 -6.31 21.58 -20.60
N GLN A 106 -6.08 20.92 -21.73
CA GLN A 106 -4.74 20.78 -22.31
C GLN A 106 -4.12 22.14 -22.67
N ARG A 107 -4.89 23.05 -23.26
CA ARG A 107 -4.45 24.43 -23.55
C ARG A 107 -4.12 25.20 -22.28
N PHE A 108 -4.94 25.08 -21.23
CA PHE A 108 -4.72 25.74 -19.96
C PHE A 108 -3.39 25.30 -19.31
N PHE A 109 -3.10 23.99 -19.32
CA PHE A 109 -1.84 23.46 -18.79
C PHE A 109 -0.65 23.54 -19.76
N GLY A 110 -0.86 23.99 -21.01
CA GLY A 110 0.21 24.08 -22.01
C GLY A 110 0.77 22.72 -22.45
N VAL A 111 -0.06 21.66 -22.43
CA VAL A 111 0.33 20.31 -22.82
C VAL A 111 -0.37 19.90 -24.12
N ASP A 112 0.29 19.11 -24.95
CA ASP A 112 -0.24 18.58 -26.21
C ASP A 112 -0.33 17.03 -26.22
N THR A 113 -0.01 16.40 -25.09
CA THR A 113 0.05 14.94 -24.95
C THR A 113 -1.25 14.38 -24.38
N ALA A 114 -1.72 13.27 -24.95
CA ALA A 114 -2.88 12.55 -24.44
C ALA A 114 -2.61 11.98 -23.04
N TRP A 115 -3.46 12.33 -22.08
CA TRP A 115 -3.42 11.82 -20.73
C TRP A 115 -3.94 10.38 -20.67
N ARG A 116 -3.26 9.55 -19.87
CA ARG A 116 -3.65 8.16 -19.55
C ARG A 116 -3.41 7.92 -18.06
N VAL A 117 -4.22 7.06 -17.44
CA VAL A 117 -4.07 6.67 -16.02
C VAL A 117 -2.76 5.88 -15.82
N ILE A 118 -2.47 4.97 -16.74
CA ILE A 118 -1.29 4.09 -16.70
C ILE A 118 -0.56 4.18 -18.04
N ASN A 119 0.76 4.29 -17.98
CA ASN A 119 1.62 4.07 -19.14
C ASN A 119 2.09 2.61 -19.16
N SER A 120 1.55 1.82 -20.09
CA SER A 120 1.83 0.38 -20.17
C SER A 120 3.29 0.06 -20.50
N ASP A 121 3.99 0.93 -21.24
CA ASP A 121 5.40 0.71 -21.55
C ASP A 121 6.25 0.87 -20.29
N VAL A 122 6.05 1.95 -19.54
CA VAL A 122 6.73 2.16 -18.24
C VAL A 122 6.40 1.03 -17.27
N HIS A 123 5.13 0.62 -17.18
CA HIS A 123 4.74 -0.51 -16.34
C HIS A 123 5.47 -1.81 -16.72
N ARG A 124 5.60 -2.11 -18.02
CA ARG A 124 6.30 -3.29 -18.53
C ARG A 124 7.79 -3.26 -18.18
N GLU A 125 8.44 -2.10 -18.28
CA GLU A 125 9.87 -1.96 -17.96
C GLU A 125 10.16 -2.21 -16.47
N PHE A 126 9.18 -1.99 -15.58
CA PHE A 126 9.33 -2.20 -14.13
C PHE A 126 8.92 -3.61 -13.64
N GLU A 127 8.47 -4.52 -14.50
CA GLU A 127 7.99 -5.86 -14.07
C GLU A 127 8.99 -6.67 -13.25
N VAL A 128 10.28 -6.59 -13.58
CA VAL A 128 11.37 -7.29 -12.87
C VAL A 128 11.64 -6.66 -11.50
N ASP A 129 11.29 -5.39 -11.33
CA ASP A 129 11.46 -4.64 -10.09
C ASP A 129 10.27 -4.80 -9.13
N THR A 130 9.05 -5.06 -9.65
CA THR A 130 7.84 -5.28 -8.85
C THR A 130 8.00 -6.25 -7.66
N PRO A 131 8.62 -7.44 -7.79
CA PRO A 131 8.80 -8.36 -6.66
C PRO A 131 9.95 -7.98 -5.72
N ARG A 132 10.65 -6.86 -5.92
CA ARG A 132 11.79 -6.47 -5.09
C ARG A 132 11.37 -6.07 -3.68
N ASN A 133 12.10 -6.58 -2.69
CA ASN A 133 11.88 -6.23 -1.29
C ASN A 133 12.56 -4.90 -0.95
N TYR A 134 11.79 -3.81 -0.99
CA TYR A 134 12.23 -2.50 -0.53
C TYR A 134 12.07 -2.28 0.97
N GLY A 135 11.37 -3.18 1.68
CA GLY A 135 11.15 -3.06 3.12
C GLY A 135 12.43 -3.12 3.94
N GLN A 136 13.50 -3.73 3.41
CA GLN A 136 14.82 -3.82 4.05
C GLN A 136 15.51 -2.47 4.27
N PHE A 137 15.11 -1.42 3.55
CA PHE A 137 15.67 -0.08 3.74
C PHE A 137 15.03 0.66 4.92
N LEU A 138 13.84 0.25 5.36
CA LEU A 138 13.11 0.94 6.43
C LEU A 138 13.79 0.87 7.79
N PRO A 139 14.41 -0.25 8.24
CA PRO A 139 15.18 -0.28 9.48
C PRO A 139 16.21 0.84 9.61
N HIS A 140 16.96 1.11 8.54
CA HIS A 140 17.96 2.17 8.55
C HIS A 140 17.32 3.54 8.78
N LEU A 141 16.22 3.82 8.08
CA LEU A 141 15.46 5.06 8.22
C LEU A 141 14.86 5.22 9.62
N LEU A 142 14.26 4.16 10.16
CA LEU A 142 13.66 4.14 11.50
C LEU A 142 14.72 4.38 12.58
N ASN A 143 15.89 3.74 12.47
CA ASN A 143 17.02 3.94 13.38
C ASN A 143 17.62 5.34 13.27
N GLY A 144 17.53 5.97 12.09
CA GLY A 144 17.87 7.38 11.86
C GLY A 144 16.85 8.37 12.43
N GLY A 145 15.81 7.90 13.12
CA GLY A 145 14.79 8.75 13.73
C GLY A 145 13.67 9.17 12.78
N LEU A 146 13.64 8.66 11.54
CA LEU A 146 12.54 8.93 10.62
C LEU A 146 11.27 8.23 11.12
N ARG A 147 10.19 9.00 11.27
CA ARG A 147 8.87 8.45 11.59
C ARG A 147 8.21 7.94 10.33
N ILE A 148 7.62 6.75 10.38
CA ILE A 148 6.98 6.11 9.23
C ILE A 148 5.56 5.70 9.60
N LEU A 149 4.59 6.05 8.76
CA LEU A 149 3.21 5.56 8.84
C LEU A 149 2.98 4.54 7.73
N VAL A 150 2.57 3.32 8.10
CA VAL A 150 2.08 2.32 7.15
C VAL A 150 0.56 2.23 7.31
N PHE A 151 -0.16 2.74 6.33
CA PHE A 151 -1.63 2.76 6.30
C PHE A 151 -2.12 1.82 5.19
N ALA A 152 -3.13 1.00 5.49
CA ALA A 152 -3.70 0.06 4.53
C ALA A 152 -5.21 -0.07 4.76
N GLY A 153 -5.98 -0.13 3.68
CA GLY A 153 -7.43 -0.30 3.72
C GLY A 153 -7.83 -1.72 4.15
N ASP A 154 -8.94 -1.84 4.87
CA ASP A 154 -9.47 -3.13 5.32
C ASP A 154 -10.15 -3.93 4.19
N ARG A 155 -10.51 -3.26 3.08
CA ARG A 155 -11.15 -3.84 1.88
C ARG A 155 -10.23 -4.01 0.67
N ASP A 156 -8.97 -3.59 0.76
CA ASP A 156 -7.96 -3.85 -0.26
C ASP A 156 -7.47 -5.30 -0.11
N TYR A 157 -7.60 -6.10 -1.16
CA TYR A 157 -7.12 -7.48 -1.15
C TYR A 157 -5.64 -7.56 -1.58
N LEU A 158 -5.28 -6.82 -2.63
CA LEU A 158 -3.95 -6.88 -3.24
C LEU A 158 -2.87 -6.36 -2.30
N CYS A 159 -3.09 -5.19 -1.69
CA CYS A 159 -2.18 -4.55 -0.73
C CYS A 159 -2.78 -4.54 0.68
N ASN A 160 -3.31 -5.70 1.10
CA ASN A 160 -4.10 -5.81 2.31
C ASN A 160 -3.37 -5.43 3.61
N TRP A 161 -4.16 -4.98 4.58
CA TRP A 161 -3.67 -4.55 5.89
C TRP A 161 -3.02 -5.68 6.72
N MET A 162 -3.42 -6.94 6.53
CA MET A 162 -2.86 -8.07 7.27
C MET A 162 -1.43 -8.36 6.83
N GLY A 163 -1.20 -8.35 5.51
CA GLY A 163 0.13 -8.42 4.92
C GLY A 163 0.99 -7.25 5.41
N SER A 164 0.42 -6.04 5.37
CA SER A 164 1.05 -4.83 5.89
C SER A 164 1.49 -4.95 7.34
N LEU A 165 0.62 -5.42 8.22
CA LEU A 165 0.93 -5.67 9.63
C LEU A 165 1.97 -6.79 9.81
N ALA A 166 1.89 -7.85 9.01
CA ALA A 166 2.76 -9.01 9.13
C ALA A 166 4.21 -8.70 8.71
N TRP A 167 4.42 -7.91 7.66
CA TRP A 167 5.78 -7.53 7.25
C TRP A 167 6.36 -6.44 8.17
N THR A 168 5.56 -5.47 8.62
CA THR A 168 6.02 -4.44 9.57
C THR A 168 6.42 -5.03 10.92
N LYS A 169 5.69 -6.04 11.43
CA LYS A 169 6.08 -6.76 12.66
C LYS A 169 7.35 -7.60 12.52
N ARG A 170 7.78 -7.91 11.30
CA ARG A 170 8.99 -8.68 11.01
C ARG A 170 10.21 -7.80 10.74
N LEU A 171 10.05 -6.49 10.61
CA LEU A 171 11.18 -5.58 10.52
C LEU A 171 12.00 -5.62 11.80
N ASP A 172 13.32 -5.61 11.65
CA ASP A 172 14.25 -5.52 12.77
C ASP A 172 14.89 -4.13 12.81
N TRP A 173 14.61 -3.38 13.87
CA TRP A 173 15.07 -2.02 14.13
C TRP A 173 15.03 -1.76 15.65
N MET A 174 15.63 -0.67 16.14
CA MET A 174 15.82 -0.44 17.58
C MET A 174 14.52 -0.50 18.42
N GLY A 175 13.36 -0.16 17.83
CA GLY A 175 12.05 -0.21 18.49
C GLY A 175 11.20 -1.43 18.16
N SER A 176 11.74 -2.44 17.45
CA SER A 176 10.98 -3.62 17.01
C SER A 176 10.35 -4.41 18.14
N ASP A 177 11.03 -4.54 19.28
CA ASP A 177 10.49 -5.26 20.44
C ASP A 177 9.24 -4.57 21.01
N THR A 178 9.31 -3.25 21.16
CA THR A 178 8.18 -2.44 21.62
C THR A 178 7.03 -2.50 20.63
N PHE A 179 7.32 -2.38 19.33
CA PHE A 179 6.31 -2.45 18.28
C PHE A 179 5.62 -3.83 18.24
N ARG A 180 6.37 -4.93 18.33
CA ARG A 180 5.82 -6.30 18.34
C ARG A 180 4.92 -6.58 19.56
N LYS A 181 5.30 -6.04 20.72
CA LYS A 181 4.53 -6.16 21.99
C LYS A 181 3.32 -5.23 22.04
N SER A 182 3.30 -4.18 21.23
CA SER A 182 2.20 -3.22 21.21
C SER A 182 0.91 -3.88 20.72
N LYS A 183 -0.19 -3.60 21.41
CA LYS A 183 -1.52 -4.05 21.01
C LYS A 183 -2.01 -3.17 19.85
N LEU A 184 -2.75 -3.77 18.92
CA LEU A 184 -3.50 -2.99 17.94
C LEU A 184 -4.52 -2.16 18.72
N ILE A 185 -4.45 -0.84 18.51
CA ILE A 185 -5.39 0.13 19.04
C ILE A 185 -6.27 0.49 17.86
N GLU A 186 -7.55 0.30 18.05
CA GLU A 186 -8.58 0.51 17.05
C GLU A 186 -8.79 2.08 17.07
N TYR A 187 -8.93 2.75 15.93
CA TYR A 187 -8.85 4.23 15.83
C TYR A 187 -10.08 4.82 15.14
N ARG A 188 -10.95 5.52 15.88
CA ARG A 188 -12.14 6.19 15.31
C ARG A 188 -11.84 7.64 14.98
N VAL A 189 -12.17 8.01 13.75
CA VAL A 189 -12.21 9.39 13.31
C VAL A 189 -13.61 9.93 13.59
N VAL A 190 -13.73 10.95 14.44
CA VAL A 190 -14.98 11.71 14.63
C VAL A 190 -14.83 13.00 13.85
N ALA A 191 -15.42 13.06 12.66
CA ALA A 191 -15.48 14.28 11.86
C ALA A 191 -16.94 14.73 11.75
N GLU A 192 -17.33 15.74 12.52
CA GLU A 192 -18.55 16.51 12.26
C GLU A 192 -18.19 17.72 11.40
N TRP A 193 -18.79 17.80 10.23
CA TRP A 193 -18.64 18.96 9.36
C TRP A 193 -19.32 20.17 10.02
N GLY A 194 -18.50 21.13 10.47
CA GLY A 194 -18.93 22.50 10.74
C GLY A 194 -19.53 22.80 12.11
N ASN A 195 -18.84 22.47 13.23
CA ASN A 195 -18.73 23.29 14.47
C ASN A 195 -18.42 22.51 15.78
N ARG A 196 -17.40 21.63 15.82
CA ARG A 196 -16.55 21.36 17.01
C ARG A 196 -15.59 20.19 16.73
N TRP A 197 -14.36 20.31 17.23
CA TRP A 197 -13.35 19.24 17.19
C TRP A 197 -13.32 18.57 18.57
N GLU A 198 -13.91 17.39 18.71
CA GLU A 198 -13.77 16.56 19.91
C GLU A 198 -13.10 15.22 19.52
N VAL A 199 -11.89 15.01 20.03
CA VAL A 199 -11.16 13.75 19.85
C VAL A 199 -11.57 12.79 20.97
N GLU A 200 -12.61 11.99 20.75
CA GLU A 200 -12.95 10.89 21.66
C GLU A 200 -12.16 9.61 21.33
N ARG A 201 -11.42 9.10 22.32
CA ARG A 201 -10.67 7.84 22.23
C ARG A 201 -11.58 6.62 22.25
N LYS A 202 -12.16 6.27 21.10
CA LYS A 202 -12.79 4.96 20.81
C LYS A 202 -12.47 4.60 19.36
N HIS A 203 -12.76 3.39 18.94
CA HIS A 203 -11.83 2.67 18.08
C HIS A 203 -12.51 2.22 16.71
N VAL A 204 -11.73 1.67 15.74
CA VAL A 204 -11.90 1.20 14.31
C VAL A 204 -11.63 2.21 13.20
N ILE A 205 -10.57 1.95 12.40
CA ILE A 205 -10.41 2.57 11.08
C ILE A 205 -11.38 1.85 10.14
N GLU A 206 -12.63 2.29 10.19
CA GLU A 206 -13.64 1.90 9.23
C GLU A 206 -13.40 2.66 7.91
N TYR A 207 -13.31 1.95 6.80
CA TYR A 207 -13.39 2.45 5.42
C TYR A 207 -12.28 3.36 4.87
N TRP A 208 -11.96 3.07 3.60
CA TRP A 208 -11.44 4.03 2.64
C TRP A 208 -12.52 5.10 2.38
N ARG A 209 -12.55 6.12 3.25
CA ARG A 209 -13.22 7.40 2.98
C ARG A 209 -12.14 8.47 2.91
N PRO A 210 -12.23 9.44 1.97
CA PRO A 210 -11.29 10.56 1.89
C PRO A 210 -11.10 11.27 3.25
N THR A 211 -12.16 11.33 4.06
CA THR A 211 -12.12 11.86 5.44
C THR A 211 -11.19 11.06 6.34
N ASN A 212 -11.22 9.73 6.30
CA ASN A 212 -10.43 8.90 7.20
C ASN A 212 -8.95 8.87 6.80
N PHE A 213 -8.66 8.99 5.50
CA PHE A 213 -7.29 9.16 5.00
C PHE A 213 -6.71 10.51 5.40
N HIS A 214 -7.45 11.60 5.22
CA HIS A 214 -7.06 12.93 5.67
C HIS A 214 -6.75 12.95 7.16
N GLU A 215 -7.63 12.35 7.97
CA GLU A 215 -7.51 12.32 9.42
C GLU A 215 -6.40 11.38 9.91
N ALA A 216 -6.12 10.29 9.20
CA ALA A 216 -4.94 9.47 9.46
C ALA A 216 -3.65 10.27 9.27
N ILE A 217 -3.57 11.08 8.20
CA ILE A 217 -2.43 11.97 7.96
C ILE A 217 -2.34 13.04 9.05
N TRP A 218 -3.45 13.70 9.40
CA TRP A 218 -3.47 14.73 10.44
C TRP A 218 -3.11 14.19 11.82
N CYS A 219 -3.67 13.05 12.22
CA CYS A 219 -3.33 12.42 13.49
C CYS A 219 -1.85 12.05 13.56
N TRP A 220 -1.30 11.51 12.47
CA TRP A 220 0.13 11.21 12.39
C TRP A 220 0.99 12.47 12.45
N ALA A 221 0.58 13.54 11.78
CA ALA A 221 1.28 14.82 11.76
C ALA A 221 1.20 15.56 13.11
N LEU A 222 0.05 15.54 13.79
CA LEU A 222 -0.27 16.40 14.94
C LEU A 222 -0.40 15.67 16.29
N CYS A 223 -1.09 14.52 16.34
CA CYS A 223 -1.55 13.90 17.59
C CYS A 223 -0.58 12.85 18.16
N CYS A 224 0.17 12.14 17.30
CA CYS A 224 1.19 11.18 17.76
C CYS A 224 2.48 11.84 18.29
N ASN A 225 2.44 13.16 18.51
CA ASN A 225 3.58 14.01 18.89
C ASN A 225 3.71 14.26 20.40
N GLY A 226 2.92 13.58 21.25
CA GLY A 226 2.95 13.80 22.70
C GLY A 226 2.45 15.18 23.15
N ARG A 227 1.92 16.00 22.24
CA ARG A 227 1.20 17.23 22.60
C ARG A 227 -0.24 16.86 22.94
N SER A 228 -0.55 16.97 24.22
CA SER A 228 -1.93 16.93 24.70
C SER A 228 -2.79 17.95 23.94
N PRO A 229 -4.04 17.62 23.55
CA PRO A 229 -5.00 18.61 23.06
C PRO A 229 -5.35 19.68 24.11
N THR A 230 -5.07 19.40 25.39
CA THR A 230 -5.17 20.39 26.46
C THR A 230 -3.84 21.12 26.57
N GLY A 231 -3.79 22.35 26.07
CA GLY A 231 -2.61 23.22 26.04
C GLY A 231 -1.97 23.42 27.41
N SER A 232 -1.05 22.52 27.78
CA SER A 232 -0.01 22.79 28.75
C SER A 232 1.32 22.74 27.99
N ASP A 233 1.80 23.95 27.72
CA ASP A 233 3.03 24.25 27.03
C ASP A 233 4.22 23.85 27.93
N ASP A 234 4.86 22.70 27.69
CA ASP A 234 6.21 22.43 28.18
C ASP A 234 7.18 23.29 27.38
N GLY A 235 7.28 24.56 27.77
CA GLY A 235 8.52 25.23 28.17
C GLY A 235 9.73 25.28 27.25
N ARG A 236 9.75 24.64 26.07
CA ARG A 236 10.92 24.62 25.19
C ARG A 236 10.72 25.57 24.03
N ARG A 237 11.16 26.81 24.25
CA ARG A 237 11.41 27.80 23.19
C ARG A 237 12.37 27.18 22.16
N VAL A 238 11.91 27.04 20.93
CA VAL A 238 12.76 26.88 19.76
C VAL A 238 13.36 28.26 19.45
N PRO A 239 14.69 28.41 19.32
CA PRO A 239 15.29 29.68 18.92
C PRO A 239 14.84 30.03 17.49
N GLN A 240 14.27 31.22 17.31
CA GLN A 240 14.08 31.79 15.97
C GLN A 240 15.45 32.16 15.40
N GLN A 241 15.75 31.64 14.20
CA GLN A 241 16.65 32.27 13.24
C GLN A 241 15.80 32.94 12.16
#